data_AF-A0A9X1KCH7-F1
#
_entry.id   AF-A0A9X1KCH7-F1
#
_cell.length_a   1.000
_cell.length_b   1.000
_cell.length_c   1.000
_cell.angle_alpha   90.00
_cell.angle_beta   90.00
_cell.angle_gamma   90.00
#
_symmetry.space_group_name_H-M   'P 1'
#
loop_
_entity.id
_entity.type
_entity.pdbx_description
1 polymer ?
#
loop_
_entity_poly.entity_id
_entity_poly.type
_entity_poly.pdbx_seq_one_letter_code
_entity_poly.pdbx_strand_id
1 'polypeptide(L)'
;MTEQKYKHTTKTVRCGHCGNKTLMKVISEGEYRKDIYYDSDFEYDCWEIYKIQSLLCPNCEDFNIIKFVENWDSNKIEMCYEPEWVTEIIYLYPLLKEFADISPKAQDIRDTFREARTCFQGELYTSSVVMCRKTMEMLCLYFKIEQPGNLHGKLAKMRDEEIIDNKFYEWANVLKSFGNEAVHSSEKFSKEDTQDILDFTYALVEYCIDFDYKFQQLLERRGKVQPSPDLETTTLTEETIHNLVQKLDDNETSAVRYYAASTLAKINIEIDKVIPVFLSLINSTKFSKDATNYLKSIGSKAIPELINALEKHTSHNVRSAAATILGDIGTNNPDVIESLVKALKDPNDDVQYKAGIALEKLDNIAIDAFVKIYPLPPGS
;
A
#
# COMPACT_ATOMS: atom_id res chain seq x y z
N MET A 1 7.76 -15.11 -40.18
CA MET A 1 7.52 -16.43 -39.55
C MET A 1 8.45 -16.59 -38.36
N THR A 2 8.00 -16.23 -37.16
CA THR A 2 8.65 -16.62 -35.88
C THR A 2 7.67 -16.40 -34.73
N GLU A 3 6.44 -16.92 -34.87
CA GLU A 3 5.35 -16.69 -33.91
C GLU A 3 5.08 -17.91 -32.99
N GLN A 4 6.03 -18.85 -32.88
CA GLN A 4 5.73 -20.18 -32.32
C GLN A 4 6.74 -20.78 -31.32
N LYS A 5 7.61 -20.00 -30.67
CA LYS A 5 8.55 -20.56 -29.68
C LYS A 5 8.29 -20.31 -28.20
N TYR A 6 7.34 -19.45 -27.81
CA TYR A 6 7.28 -18.94 -26.43
C TYR A 6 6.05 -19.33 -25.61
N LYS A 7 5.35 -20.40 -25.96
CA LYS A 7 4.02 -20.65 -25.38
C LYS A 7 4.01 -21.10 -23.92
N HIS A 8 5.11 -21.57 -23.33
CA HIS A 8 5.10 -22.13 -21.95
C HIS A 8 6.43 -21.97 -21.18
N THR A 9 7.17 -20.88 -21.34
CA THR A 9 8.35 -20.64 -20.50
C THR A 9 7.96 -19.94 -19.21
N THR A 10 8.35 -20.55 -18.09
CA THR A 10 8.15 -20.00 -16.75
C THR A 10 9.50 -19.82 -16.06
N LYS A 11 9.68 -18.74 -15.30
CA LYS A 11 10.94 -18.45 -14.61
C LYS A 11 10.70 -18.19 -13.13
N THR A 12 11.49 -18.82 -12.27
CA THR A 12 11.44 -18.59 -10.83
C THR A 12 12.17 -17.29 -10.51
N VAL A 13 11.41 -16.24 -10.21
CA VAL A 13 11.94 -14.90 -9.91
C VAL A 13 11.17 -14.34 -8.72
N ARG A 14 11.82 -13.52 -7.90
CA ARG A 14 11.13 -12.76 -6.84
C ARG A 14 10.30 -11.65 -7.50
N CYS A 15 9.04 -11.49 -7.11
CA CYS A 15 8.26 -10.39 -7.67
C CYS A 15 8.78 -9.06 -7.15
N GLY A 16 9.08 -8.11 -8.06
CA GLY A 16 9.44 -6.75 -7.68
C GLY A 16 8.27 -5.97 -7.07
N HIS A 17 7.03 -6.42 -7.26
CA HIS A 17 5.83 -5.78 -6.70
C HIS A 17 5.38 -6.37 -5.36
N CYS A 18 5.22 -7.69 -5.28
CA CYS A 18 4.70 -8.36 -4.09
C CYS A 18 5.75 -9.14 -3.28
N GLY A 19 7.00 -9.21 -3.73
CA GLY A 19 8.10 -9.79 -2.95
C GLY A 19 8.12 -11.32 -2.92
N ASN A 20 7.06 -11.97 -3.41
CA ASN A 20 6.97 -13.42 -3.47
C ASN A 20 7.89 -14.02 -4.53
N LYS A 21 8.71 -14.99 -4.14
CA LYS A 21 9.47 -15.83 -5.05
C LYS A 21 8.53 -16.88 -5.63
N THR A 22 8.19 -16.75 -6.91
CA THR A 22 7.19 -17.60 -7.56
C THR A 22 7.58 -17.92 -8.99
N LEU A 23 6.92 -18.92 -9.55
CA LEU A 23 7.07 -19.33 -10.94
C LEU A 23 6.29 -18.34 -11.82
N MET A 24 6.99 -17.36 -12.39
CA MET A 24 6.36 -16.32 -13.22
C MET A 24 6.23 -16.76 -14.66
N LYS A 25 5.13 -16.37 -15.31
CA LYS A 25 4.92 -16.63 -16.73
C LYS A 25 5.71 -15.62 -17.55
N VAL A 26 6.58 -16.09 -18.45
CA VAL A 26 7.26 -15.21 -19.41
C VAL A 26 6.23 -14.77 -20.46
N ILE A 27 6.00 -13.46 -20.55
CA ILE A 27 5.09 -12.84 -21.53
C ILE A 27 5.84 -12.55 -22.84
N SER A 28 7.06 -12.03 -22.73
CA SER A 28 7.91 -11.69 -23.87
C SER A 28 9.38 -11.72 -23.46
N GLU A 29 10.26 -11.94 -24.42
CA GLU A 29 11.71 -11.82 -24.24
C GLU A 29 12.35 -11.09 -25.42
N GLY A 30 13.47 -10.42 -25.14
CA GLY A 30 14.34 -9.80 -26.13
C GLY A 30 15.80 -9.97 -25.71
N GLU A 31 16.69 -10.06 -26.68
CA GLU A 31 18.11 -10.25 -26.45
C GLU A 31 18.89 -9.13 -27.14
N TYR A 32 19.93 -8.62 -26.49
CA TYR A 32 20.85 -7.64 -27.06
C TYR A 32 22.29 -8.02 -26.73
N ARG A 33 23.12 -8.11 -27.76
CA ARG A 33 24.55 -8.39 -27.65
C ARG A 33 25.31 -7.09 -27.50
N LYS A 34 26.22 -7.03 -26.52
CA LYS A 34 27.16 -5.93 -26.31
C LYS A 34 28.58 -6.46 -26.47
N ASP A 35 29.33 -5.93 -27.41
CA ASP A 35 30.76 -6.22 -27.52
C ASP A 35 31.53 -5.44 -26.44
N ILE A 36 32.45 -6.09 -25.73
CA ILE A 36 33.08 -5.55 -24.52
C ILE A 36 34.49 -5.03 -24.83
N TYR A 37 35.37 -5.86 -25.39
CA TYR A 37 36.70 -5.47 -25.87
C TYR A 37 37.32 -6.57 -26.76
N TYR A 38 38.29 -6.16 -27.59
CA TYR A 38 39.20 -7.06 -28.29
C TYR A 38 40.42 -7.29 -27.41
N ASP A 39 40.68 -8.53 -27.02
CA ASP A 39 41.92 -8.85 -26.30
C ASP A 39 43.04 -9.06 -27.34
N SER A 40 43.93 -8.08 -27.46
CA SER A 40 45.05 -8.13 -28.40
C SER A 40 46.05 -9.24 -28.09
N ASP A 41 46.10 -9.73 -26.85
CA ASP A 41 47.03 -10.78 -26.45
C ASP A 41 46.48 -12.19 -26.78
N PHE A 42 45.17 -12.30 -27.05
CA PHE A 42 44.51 -13.60 -27.28
C PHE A 42 43.73 -13.72 -28.60
N GLU A 43 43.56 -12.64 -29.40
CA GLU A 43 42.85 -12.64 -30.69
C GLU A 43 41.40 -13.20 -30.65
N TYR A 44 40.62 -12.84 -29.62
CA TYR A 44 39.18 -13.14 -29.59
C TYR A 44 38.34 -11.89 -29.30
N ASP A 45 37.18 -11.82 -29.96
CA ASP A 45 36.12 -10.87 -29.64
C ASP A 45 35.36 -11.37 -28.39
N CYS A 46 35.34 -10.56 -27.33
CA CYS A 46 34.54 -10.83 -26.14
C CYS A 46 33.21 -10.06 -26.22
N TRP A 47 32.08 -10.78 -26.13
CA TRP A 47 30.74 -10.19 -26.11
C TRP A 47 29.85 -10.76 -25.01
N GLU A 48 28.96 -9.93 -24.48
CA GLU A 48 27.94 -10.27 -23.50
C GLU A 48 26.56 -10.29 -24.17
N ILE A 49 25.74 -11.30 -23.83
CA ILE A 49 24.33 -11.32 -24.23
C ILE A 49 23.47 -10.90 -23.04
N TYR A 50 22.82 -9.75 -23.18
CA TYR A 50 21.83 -9.27 -22.25
C TYR A 50 20.46 -9.75 -22.68
N LYS A 51 19.76 -10.46 -21.79
CA LYS A 51 18.37 -10.83 -21.99
C LYS A 51 17.46 -9.93 -21.17
N ILE A 52 16.39 -9.47 -21.80
CA ILE A 52 15.32 -8.70 -21.17
C ILE A 52 14.04 -9.53 -21.26
N GLN A 53 13.38 -9.75 -20.13
CA GLN A 53 12.15 -10.54 -20.05
C GLN A 53 11.04 -9.78 -19.35
N SER A 54 9.83 -9.84 -19.92
CA SER A 54 8.60 -9.40 -19.28
C SER A 54 7.91 -10.61 -18.65
N LEU A 55 7.60 -10.55 -17.36
CA LEU A 55 7.11 -11.66 -16.54
C LEU A 55 5.78 -11.29 -15.87
N LEU A 56 4.77 -12.14 -15.91
CA LEU A 56 3.53 -11.96 -15.15
C LEU A 56 3.61 -12.70 -13.82
N CYS A 57 3.38 -12.00 -12.72
CA CYS A 57 3.27 -12.62 -11.40
C CYS A 57 1.88 -13.23 -11.22
N PRO A 58 1.75 -14.54 -10.94
CA PRO A 58 0.44 -15.15 -10.69
C PRO A 58 -0.19 -14.72 -9.35
N ASN A 59 0.58 -14.10 -8.45
CA ASN A 59 0.11 -13.76 -7.11
C ASN A 59 -0.49 -12.35 -7.01
N CYS A 60 0.08 -11.38 -7.71
CA CYS A 60 -0.42 -9.99 -7.73
C CYS A 60 -0.91 -9.55 -9.11
N GLU A 61 -0.87 -10.45 -10.09
CA GLU A 61 -1.33 -10.23 -11.48
C GLU A 61 -0.63 -9.06 -12.21
N ASP A 62 0.48 -8.58 -11.65
CA ASP A 62 1.26 -7.48 -12.21
C ASP A 62 2.49 -7.98 -13.00
N PHE A 63 2.94 -7.16 -13.94
CA PHE A 63 4.08 -7.48 -14.79
C PHE A 63 5.40 -6.95 -14.23
N ASN A 64 6.47 -7.70 -14.45
CA ASN A 64 7.85 -7.37 -14.08
C ASN A 64 8.67 -7.34 -15.38
N ILE A 65 9.61 -6.41 -15.50
CA ILE A 65 10.59 -6.36 -16.58
C ILE A 65 11.96 -6.52 -15.95
N ILE A 66 12.66 -7.59 -16.30
CA ILE A 66 13.98 -7.91 -15.77
C ILE A 66 15.01 -7.94 -16.89
N LYS A 67 16.26 -7.62 -16.55
CA LYS A 67 17.46 -7.72 -17.38
C LYS A 67 18.45 -8.63 -16.68
N PHE A 68 19.02 -9.59 -17.40
CA PHE A 68 20.06 -10.48 -16.86
C PHE A 68 21.06 -10.85 -17.97
N VAL A 69 22.26 -11.27 -17.57
CA VAL A 69 23.31 -11.71 -18.49
C VAL A 69 23.35 -13.22 -18.51
N GLU A 70 23.36 -13.81 -19.71
CA GLU A 70 23.76 -15.20 -19.92
C GLU A 70 25.16 -15.19 -20.54
N ASN A 71 26.18 -15.61 -19.78
CA ASN A 71 27.53 -15.73 -20.32
C ASN A 71 27.60 -16.92 -21.29
N TRP A 72 28.07 -16.66 -22.51
CA TRP A 72 28.37 -17.69 -23.50
C TRP A 72 29.88 -17.95 -23.47
N ASP A 73 30.31 -19.01 -22.79
CA ASP A 73 31.41 -19.80 -23.32
C ASP A 73 31.25 -21.27 -22.92
N SER A 74 30.76 -22.07 -23.87
CA SER A 74 30.56 -23.51 -23.71
C SER A 74 31.79 -24.33 -24.15
N ASN A 75 32.93 -23.71 -24.49
CA ASN A 75 34.08 -24.46 -25.03
C ASN A 75 35.46 -24.11 -24.44
N LYS A 76 35.58 -23.23 -23.44
CA LYS A 76 36.83 -23.05 -22.68
C LYS A 76 36.55 -22.95 -21.18
N ILE A 77 36.27 -24.08 -20.56
CA ILE A 77 36.32 -24.23 -19.09
C ILE A 77 37.32 -25.34 -18.78
N GLU A 78 38.60 -25.06 -19.01
CA GLU A 78 39.63 -25.61 -18.13
C GLU A 78 39.98 -24.48 -17.15
N MET A 79 39.77 -24.76 -15.87
CA MET A 79 39.98 -23.89 -14.71
C MET A 79 38.78 -23.03 -14.31
N CYS A 80 38.38 -23.23 -13.05
CA CYS A 80 37.42 -22.51 -12.22
C CYS A 80 36.08 -23.22 -12.02
N TYR A 81 35.86 -23.50 -10.74
CA TYR A 81 34.82 -24.30 -10.10
C TYR A 81 33.42 -23.73 -10.30
N GLU A 82 32.48 -24.67 -10.49
CA GLU A 82 31.01 -24.61 -10.36
C GLU A 82 30.22 -23.51 -11.11
N PRO A 83 29.31 -23.87 -12.04
CA PRO A 83 28.64 -22.90 -12.88
C PRO A 83 27.31 -22.46 -12.25
N GLU A 84 27.32 -21.32 -11.55
CA GLU A 84 26.09 -20.59 -11.23
C GLU A 84 25.70 -19.73 -12.43
N TRP A 85 24.90 -20.32 -13.33
CA TRP A 85 24.37 -19.65 -14.52
C TRP A 85 23.39 -18.55 -14.10
N VAL A 86 23.67 -17.29 -14.49
CA VAL A 86 22.99 -16.01 -14.20
C VAL A 86 23.72 -15.21 -13.12
N THR A 87 24.57 -14.29 -13.56
CA THR A 87 25.42 -13.46 -12.71
C THR A 87 24.68 -12.34 -11.98
N GLU A 88 23.54 -11.85 -12.49
CA GLU A 88 22.71 -10.86 -11.80
C GLU A 88 21.35 -10.65 -12.48
N ILE A 89 20.25 -10.56 -11.72
CA ILE A 89 18.93 -10.14 -12.21
C ILE A 89 18.70 -8.68 -11.81
N ILE A 90 18.67 -7.79 -12.79
CA ILE A 90 18.39 -6.37 -12.64
C ILE A 90 16.92 -6.11 -12.99
N TYR A 91 16.16 -5.46 -12.14
CA TYR A 91 14.76 -5.12 -12.44
C TYR A 91 14.70 -3.76 -13.12
N LEU A 92 14.21 -3.76 -14.35
CA LEU A 92 13.88 -2.53 -15.09
C LEU A 92 12.49 -2.02 -14.68
N TYR A 93 11.59 -2.91 -14.29
CA TYR A 93 10.26 -2.58 -13.77
C TYR A 93 9.68 -3.71 -12.89
N PRO A 94 9.02 -3.41 -11.75
CA PRO A 94 9.15 -2.14 -11.06
C PRO A 94 10.63 -1.95 -10.72
N LEU A 95 11.10 -0.70 -10.68
CA LEU A 95 12.44 -0.42 -10.20
C LEU A 95 12.53 -1.02 -8.79
N LEU A 96 13.43 -1.99 -8.59
CA LEU A 96 13.53 -2.69 -7.32
C LEU A 96 13.94 -1.68 -6.27
N LYS A 97 12.95 -1.11 -5.59
CA LYS A 97 13.15 -0.67 -4.22
C LYS A 97 13.21 -1.98 -3.45
N GLU A 98 14.32 -2.24 -2.77
CA GLU A 98 14.26 -3.27 -1.73
C GLU A 98 13.02 -2.96 -0.90
N PHE A 99 12.22 -3.96 -0.56
CA PHE A 99 10.90 -3.75 0.07
C PHE A 99 10.99 -2.87 1.33
N ALA A 100 12.17 -2.82 1.94
CA ALA A 100 12.57 -1.90 3.01
C ALA A 100 12.50 -0.41 2.64
N ASP A 101 12.73 0.01 1.40
CA ASP A 101 13.06 1.42 1.10
C ASP A 101 11.88 2.31 0.70
N ILE A 102 10.69 1.93 1.13
CA ILE A 102 9.47 2.53 0.59
C ILE A 102 9.06 3.72 1.44
N SER A 103 9.10 3.58 2.77
CA SER A 103 8.83 4.69 3.69
C SER A 103 10.06 5.56 3.91
N PRO A 104 10.02 6.91 3.85
CA PRO A 104 11.13 7.75 4.32
C PRO A 104 11.23 7.82 5.85
N LYS A 105 10.19 7.39 6.57
CA LYS A 105 10.23 7.33 8.04
C LYS A 105 11.14 6.17 8.45
N ALA A 106 12.06 6.41 9.38
CA ALA A 106 13.01 5.43 9.94
C ALA A 106 14.13 4.91 9.01
N GLN A 107 14.76 5.79 8.22
CA GLN A 107 15.92 5.44 7.37
C GLN A 107 17.07 4.80 8.15
N ASP A 108 17.37 5.31 9.34
CA ASP A 108 18.46 4.80 10.18
C ASP A 108 18.28 3.32 10.58
N ILE A 109 17.03 2.86 10.77
CA ILE A 109 16.70 1.47 11.09
C ILE A 109 17.03 0.56 9.91
N ARG A 110 16.75 1.03 8.70
CA ARG A 110 16.99 0.29 7.46
C ARG A 110 18.45 0.25 7.08
N ASP A 111 19.17 1.35 7.25
CA ASP A 111 20.60 1.39 7.02
C ASP A 111 21.31 0.40 7.96
N THR A 112 20.87 0.35 9.22
CA THR A 112 21.34 -0.65 10.19
C THR A 112 21.00 -2.08 9.75
N PHE A 113 19.82 -2.33 9.19
CA PHE A 113 19.45 -3.66 8.68
C PHE A 113 20.24 -4.06 7.42
N ARG A 114 20.52 -3.09 6.53
CA ARG A 114 21.37 -3.32 5.35
C ARG A 114 22.78 -3.69 5.76
N GLU A 115 23.34 -3.03 6.77
CA GLU A 115 24.62 -3.43 7.36
C GLU A 115 24.58 -4.89 7.85
N ALA A 116 23.48 -5.34 8.46
CA ALA A 116 23.31 -6.74 8.86
C ALA A 116 23.38 -7.71 7.67
N ARG A 117 22.74 -7.37 6.55
CA ARG A 117 22.77 -8.17 5.31
C ARG A 117 24.16 -8.19 4.68
N THR A 118 24.85 -7.04 4.65
CA THR A 118 26.24 -6.94 4.16
C THR A 118 27.17 -7.83 4.99
N CYS A 119 27.03 -7.83 6.32
CA CYS A 119 27.79 -8.74 7.18
C CYS A 119 27.52 -10.21 6.85
N PHE A 120 26.27 -10.58 6.60
CA PHE A 120 25.90 -11.96 6.25
C PHE A 120 26.48 -12.40 4.90
N GLN A 121 26.43 -11.53 3.89
CA GLN A 121 27.04 -11.79 2.58
C GLN A 121 28.56 -11.96 2.68
N GLY A 122 29.21 -11.28 3.63
CA GLY A 122 30.62 -11.47 3.96
C GLY A 122 30.90 -12.65 4.89
N GLU A 123 29.94 -13.53 5.15
CA GLU A 123 30.03 -14.68 6.07
C GLU A 123 30.37 -14.30 7.53
N LEU A 124 30.10 -13.05 7.92
CA LEU A 124 30.29 -12.52 9.27
C LEU A 124 29.01 -12.68 10.09
N TYR A 125 28.67 -13.93 10.39
CA TYR A 125 27.39 -14.30 11.01
C TYR A 125 27.12 -13.63 12.36
N THR A 126 28.08 -13.63 13.28
CA THR A 126 27.94 -12.95 14.58
C THR A 126 27.67 -11.45 14.41
N SER A 127 28.39 -10.78 13.51
CA SER A 127 28.19 -9.35 13.22
C SER A 127 26.81 -9.10 12.63
N SER A 128 26.36 -9.98 11.72
CA SER A 128 25.01 -9.90 11.14
C SER A 128 23.93 -10.00 12.21
N VAL A 129 24.03 -10.95 13.15
CA VAL A 129 23.09 -11.09 14.26
C VAL A 129 23.08 -9.87 15.18
N VAL A 130 24.26 -9.32 15.50
CA VAL A 130 24.36 -8.10 16.32
C VAL A 130 23.66 -6.92 15.65
N MET A 131 23.82 -6.78 14.34
CA MET A 131 23.16 -5.72 13.57
C MET A 131 21.65 -5.93 13.46
N CYS A 132 21.19 -7.17 13.24
CA CYS A 132 19.77 -7.52 13.31
C CYS A 132 19.15 -7.13 14.65
N ARG A 133 19.86 -7.42 15.74
CA ARG A 133 19.42 -7.06 17.09
C ARG A 133 19.34 -5.54 17.27
N LYS A 134 20.37 -4.80 16.82
CA LYS A 134 20.37 -3.33 16.85
C LYS A 134 19.17 -2.78 16.07
N THR A 135 18.88 -3.32 14.89
CA THR A 135 17.70 -2.96 14.10
C THR A 135 16.41 -3.13 14.90
N MET A 136 16.20 -4.26 15.57
CA MET A 136 14.99 -4.49 16.38
C MET A 136 14.90 -3.58 17.60
N GLU A 137 16.02 -3.29 18.28
CA GLU A 137 16.06 -2.35 19.40
C GLU A 137 15.70 -0.93 18.92
N MET A 138 16.23 -0.50 17.78
CA MET A 138 15.85 0.77 17.16
C MET A 138 14.37 0.80 16.76
N LEU A 139 13.82 -0.32 16.29
CA LEU A 139 12.40 -0.46 15.99
C LEU A 139 11.55 -0.32 17.25
N CYS A 140 11.93 -0.95 18.36
CA CYS A 140 11.23 -0.78 19.65
C CYS A 140 11.23 0.70 20.09
N LEU A 141 12.36 1.38 19.97
CA LEU A 141 12.47 2.81 20.30
C LEU A 141 11.61 3.69 19.38
N TYR A 142 11.52 3.34 18.09
CA TYR A 142 10.68 4.05 17.12
C TYR A 142 9.21 4.06 17.56
N PHE A 143 8.71 2.95 18.12
CA PHE A 143 7.35 2.86 18.68
C PHE A 143 7.27 3.24 20.17
N LYS A 144 8.25 3.98 20.72
CA LYS A 144 8.26 4.46 22.11
C LYS A 144 8.15 3.35 23.17
N ILE A 145 8.66 2.15 22.86
CA ILE A 145 8.78 1.04 23.79
C ILE A 145 10.09 1.21 24.59
N GLU A 146 10.03 2.08 25.60
CA GLU A 146 11.20 2.50 26.39
C GLU A 146 11.40 1.72 27.70
N GLN A 147 10.41 0.93 28.12
CA GLN A 147 10.37 0.24 29.42
C GLN A 147 11.49 -0.83 29.55
N PRO A 148 12.02 -1.03 30.78
CA PRO A 148 13.24 -1.80 31.02
C PRO A 148 12.99 -3.30 30.86
N GLY A 149 13.77 -3.95 29.99
CA GLY A 149 13.69 -5.39 29.75
C GLY A 149 14.62 -5.82 28.63
N ASN A 150 14.89 -7.13 28.53
CA ASN A 150 15.54 -7.71 27.36
C ASN A 150 14.64 -7.54 26.12
N LEU A 151 15.22 -7.68 24.92
CA LEU A 151 14.50 -7.52 23.65
C LEU A 151 13.20 -8.34 23.59
N HIS A 152 13.21 -9.54 24.16
CA HIS A 152 12.05 -10.41 24.25
C HIS A 152 10.88 -9.76 25.01
N GLY A 153 11.14 -9.12 26.14
CA GLY A 153 10.12 -8.37 26.88
C GLY A 153 9.58 -7.17 26.10
N LYS A 154 10.43 -6.50 25.30
CA LYS A 154 9.99 -5.41 24.42
C LYS A 154 9.08 -5.91 23.30
N LEU A 155 9.41 -7.05 22.67
CA LEU A 155 8.56 -7.68 21.67
C LEU A 155 7.22 -8.17 22.25
N ALA A 156 7.22 -8.70 23.48
CA ALA A 156 5.97 -9.03 24.18
C ALA A 156 5.08 -7.79 24.35
N LYS A 157 5.68 -6.67 24.74
CA LYS A 157 4.96 -5.40 24.87
C LYS A 157 4.46 -4.87 23.53
N MET A 158 5.25 -4.98 22.45
CA MET A 158 4.81 -4.62 21.10
C MET A 158 3.59 -5.44 20.66
N ARG A 159 3.50 -6.72 21.05
CA ARG A 159 2.31 -7.54 20.81
C ARG A 159 1.13 -7.05 21.65
N ASP A 160 1.35 -6.78 22.94
CA ASP A 160 0.28 -6.36 23.86
C ASP A 160 -0.33 -4.99 23.48
N GLU A 161 0.48 -4.10 22.87
CA GLU A 161 0.02 -2.83 22.28
C GLU A 161 -0.48 -2.96 20.83
N GLU A 162 -0.64 -4.19 20.33
CA GLU A 162 -1.10 -4.52 18.97
C GLU A 162 -0.25 -3.92 17.83
N ILE A 163 1.00 -3.58 18.12
CA ILE A 163 1.98 -3.09 17.12
C ILE A 163 2.44 -4.26 16.22
N ILE A 164 2.55 -5.46 16.78
CA ILE A 164 2.87 -6.70 16.03
C ILE A 164 1.85 -7.80 16.31
N ASP A 165 1.58 -8.64 15.32
CA ASP A 165 0.73 -9.83 15.47
C ASP A 165 1.39 -10.88 16.39
N ASN A 166 0.57 -11.71 17.06
CA ASN A 166 1.06 -12.77 17.94
C ASN A 166 2.01 -13.75 17.24
N LYS A 167 1.88 -13.97 15.92
CA LYS A 167 2.82 -14.81 15.15
C LYS A 167 4.25 -14.30 15.20
N PHE A 168 4.46 -12.98 15.23
CA PHE A 168 5.82 -12.42 15.36
C PHE A 168 6.41 -12.71 16.74
N TYR A 169 5.59 -12.66 17.79
CA TYR A 169 6.02 -13.01 19.13
C TYR A 169 6.36 -14.51 19.24
N GLU A 170 5.53 -15.39 18.69
CA GLU A 170 5.81 -16.83 18.62
C GLU A 170 7.08 -17.13 17.82
N TRP A 171 7.29 -16.46 16.68
CA TRP A 171 8.52 -16.61 15.88
C TRP A 171 9.75 -16.18 16.68
N ALA A 172 9.69 -15.06 17.39
CA ALA A 172 10.75 -14.62 18.30
C ALA A 172 11.04 -15.65 19.41
N ASN A 173 10.03 -16.36 19.92
CA ASN A 173 10.20 -17.39 20.96
C ASN A 173 10.92 -18.64 20.44
N VAL A 174 10.63 -19.02 19.19
CA VAL A 174 11.27 -20.18 18.54
C VAL A 174 12.74 -19.88 18.25
N LEU A 175 13.06 -18.64 17.89
CA LEU A 175 14.41 -18.16 17.72
C LEU A 175 15.07 -17.96 19.11
N LYS A 176 15.50 -19.09 19.71
CA LYS A 176 16.11 -19.19 21.04
C LYS A 176 17.33 -18.27 21.28
N SER A 177 17.86 -17.61 20.25
CA SER A 177 19.24 -17.12 20.16
C SER A 177 19.38 -15.60 19.93
N PHE A 178 18.46 -14.79 20.48
CA PHE A 178 18.54 -13.31 20.40
C PHE A 178 18.87 -12.58 21.72
N GLY A 179 18.87 -13.30 22.84
CA GLY A 179 19.07 -12.72 24.17
C GLY A 179 20.46 -12.09 24.33
N ASN A 180 20.63 -11.21 25.32
CA ASN A 180 21.94 -10.63 25.69
C ASN A 180 23.05 -11.69 25.81
N GLU A 181 22.70 -12.89 26.28
CA GLU A 181 23.63 -14.01 26.48
C GLU A 181 24.13 -14.64 25.18
N ALA A 182 23.38 -14.58 24.08
CA ALA A 182 23.76 -15.24 22.82
C ALA A 182 25.00 -14.57 22.18
N VAL A 183 25.14 -13.26 22.32
CA VAL A 183 26.30 -12.47 21.82
C VAL A 183 27.54 -12.65 22.71
N HIS A 184 27.35 -13.05 23.96
CA HIS A 184 28.43 -13.30 24.93
C HIS A 184 28.76 -14.80 25.07
N SER A 185 28.03 -15.67 24.40
CA SER A 185 28.31 -17.10 24.34
C SER A 185 29.52 -17.37 23.43
N SER A 186 30.27 -18.43 23.73
CA SER A 186 31.38 -18.89 22.89
C SER A 186 30.91 -19.65 21.64
N GLU A 187 29.61 -19.86 21.47
CA GLU A 187 29.03 -20.56 20.33
C GLU A 187 28.96 -19.62 19.11
N LYS A 188 29.32 -20.14 17.94
CA LYS A 188 29.22 -19.42 16.67
C LYS A 188 27.86 -19.70 16.05
N PHE A 189 27.25 -18.66 15.48
CA PHE A 189 26.02 -18.80 14.71
C PHE A 189 26.29 -19.54 13.40
N SER A 190 25.41 -20.49 13.05
CA SER A 190 25.41 -21.11 11.73
C SER A 190 24.86 -20.15 10.67
N LYS A 191 25.06 -20.50 9.40
CA LYS A 191 24.49 -19.74 8.27
C LYS A 191 22.97 -19.79 8.34
N GLU A 192 22.42 -20.95 8.63
CA GLU A 192 20.98 -21.21 8.74
C GLU A 192 20.36 -20.39 9.87
N ASP A 193 20.95 -20.44 11.08
CA ASP A 193 20.45 -19.66 12.22
C ASP A 193 20.49 -18.16 11.92
N THR A 194 21.56 -17.69 11.28
CA THR A 194 21.70 -16.27 10.93
C THR A 194 20.70 -15.85 9.85
N GLN A 195 20.40 -16.73 8.90
CA GLN A 195 19.39 -16.49 7.88
C GLN A 195 17.99 -16.39 8.50
N ASP A 196 17.64 -17.30 9.41
CA ASP A 196 16.35 -17.26 10.11
C ASP A 196 16.19 -15.96 10.91
N ILE A 197 17.27 -15.50 11.53
CA ILE A 197 17.35 -14.21 12.24
C ILE A 197 17.15 -13.03 11.30
N LEU A 198 17.82 -13.02 10.14
CA LEU A 198 17.68 -11.99 9.12
C LEU A 198 16.26 -11.94 8.57
N ASP A 199 15.67 -13.10 8.29
CA ASP A 199 14.32 -13.21 7.73
C ASP A 199 13.28 -12.70 8.73
N PHE A 200 13.43 -13.03 10.01
CA PHE A 200 12.59 -12.48 11.07
C PHE A 200 12.74 -10.96 11.21
N THR A 201 13.98 -10.46 11.21
CA THR A 201 14.26 -9.01 11.32
C THR A 201 13.67 -8.25 10.14
N TYR A 202 13.85 -8.78 8.93
CA TYR A 202 13.28 -8.24 7.71
C TYR A 202 11.75 -8.20 7.79
N ALA A 203 11.12 -9.31 8.21
CA ALA A 203 9.68 -9.38 8.32
C ALA A 203 9.12 -8.38 9.36
N LEU A 204 9.81 -8.18 10.48
CA LEU A 204 9.44 -7.16 11.47
C LEU A 204 9.55 -5.73 10.90
N VAL A 205 10.66 -5.40 10.26
CA VAL A 205 10.87 -4.07 9.64
C VAL A 205 9.82 -3.83 8.56
N GLU A 206 9.59 -4.81 7.68
CA GLU A 206 8.59 -4.72 6.63
C GLU A 206 7.19 -4.54 7.22
N TYR A 207 6.81 -5.32 8.22
CA TYR A 207 5.47 -5.24 8.82
C TYR A 207 5.24 -3.91 9.56
N CYS A 208 6.19 -3.52 10.39
CA CYS A 208 6.02 -2.34 11.24
C CYS A 208 6.18 -1.03 10.46
N ILE A 209 7.05 -0.97 9.45
CA ILE A 209 7.37 0.27 8.75
C ILE A 209 6.73 0.31 7.37
N ASP A 210 7.04 -0.65 6.51
CA ASP A 210 6.67 -0.56 5.09
C ASP A 210 5.23 -0.98 4.82
N PHE A 211 4.73 -1.97 5.55
CA PHE A 211 3.34 -2.39 5.45
C PHE A 211 2.43 -1.29 5.98
N ASP A 212 2.69 -0.73 7.17
CA ASP A 212 1.96 0.45 7.63
C ASP A 212 2.06 1.58 6.60
N TYR A 213 3.26 1.95 6.14
CA TYR A 213 3.39 3.01 5.14
C TYR A 213 2.66 2.74 3.82
N LYS A 214 2.70 1.51 3.29
CA LYS A 214 1.94 1.12 2.08
C LYS A 214 0.45 1.13 2.33
N PHE A 215 0.03 0.66 3.51
CA PHE A 215 -1.37 0.65 3.91
C PHE A 215 -1.86 2.07 4.06
N GLN A 216 -1.13 2.95 4.74
CA GLN A 216 -1.42 4.38 4.83
C GLN A 216 -1.47 5.03 3.45
N GLN A 217 -0.52 4.77 2.55
CA GLN A 217 -0.59 5.28 1.17
C GLN A 217 -1.80 4.75 0.40
N LEU A 218 -2.19 3.49 0.61
CA LEU A 218 -3.40 2.91 0.03
C LEU A 218 -4.65 3.60 0.59
N LEU A 219 -4.70 3.83 1.90
CA LEU A 219 -5.75 4.56 2.59
C LEU A 219 -5.84 6.00 2.08
N GLU A 220 -4.72 6.70 1.95
CA GLU A 220 -4.61 8.05 1.38
C GLU A 220 -5.12 8.07 -0.08
N ARG A 221 -4.63 7.16 -0.92
CA ARG A 221 -5.07 7.02 -2.31
C ARG A 221 -6.56 6.69 -2.45
N ARG A 222 -7.12 5.94 -1.49
CA ARG A 222 -8.54 5.54 -1.47
C ARG A 222 -9.40 6.44 -0.60
N GLY A 223 -8.85 7.52 -0.06
CA GLY A 223 -9.55 8.49 0.78
C GLY A 223 -10.10 7.95 2.10
N LYS A 224 -9.52 6.88 2.67
CA LYS A 224 -9.98 6.25 3.92
C LYS A 224 -8.88 6.21 4.99
N VAL A 225 -8.43 7.34 5.53
CA VAL A 225 -7.37 7.31 6.59
C VAL A 225 -8.00 6.99 7.95
N GLN A 226 -7.53 5.91 8.60
CA GLN A 226 -7.54 5.80 10.07
C GLN A 226 -6.19 6.30 10.61
N PRO A 227 -6.16 6.93 11.79
CA PRO A 227 -4.96 7.59 12.29
C PRO A 227 -3.92 6.58 12.81
N SER A 228 -2.65 6.72 12.40
CA SER A 228 -1.52 6.05 13.07
C SER A 228 -0.94 6.93 14.20
N PRO A 229 -0.28 6.34 15.22
CA PRO A 229 -0.08 6.97 16.54
C PRO A 229 1.06 7.98 16.65
N ASP A 230 1.74 8.33 15.56
CA ASP A 230 2.94 9.18 15.60
C ASP A 230 2.83 10.45 14.74
N LEU A 231 1.66 11.08 14.76
CA LEU A 231 1.59 12.53 14.60
C LEU A 231 1.54 13.12 15.99
N GLU A 232 2.53 13.95 16.33
CA GLU A 232 2.41 14.91 17.42
C GLU A 232 1.03 15.55 17.34
N THR A 233 0.18 15.20 18.31
CA THR A 233 -1.02 15.94 18.59
C THR A 233 -0.57 17.36 18.91
N THR A 234 -0.66 18.24 17.91
CA THR A 234 -0.99 19.63 18.19
C THR A 234 -2.37 19.57 18.83
N THR A 235 -2.38 19.41 20.17
CA THR A 235 -3.57 19.37 20.98
C THR A 235 -4.24 20.72 20.86
N LEU A 236 -5.13 20.85 19.87
CA LEU A 236 -6.11 21.91 19.83
C LEU A 236 -6.92 21.78 21.11
N THR A 237 -6.88 22.82 21.94
CA THR A 237 -7.61 22.85 23.21
C THR A 237 -9.11 22.68 22.96
N GLU A 238 -9.85 22.17 23.95
CA GLU A 238 -11.33 22.08 23.87
C GLU A 238 -11.96 23.43 23.50
N GLU A 239 -11.35 24.53 23.96
CA GLU A 239 -11.71 25.90 23.58
C GLU A 239 -11.53 26.17 22.08
N THR A 240 -10.45 25.67 21.47
CA THR A 240 -10.20 25.84 20.04
C THR A 240 -11.20 25.03 19.21
N ILE A 241 -11.55 23.83 19.65
CA ILE A 241 -12.61 23.02 19.02
C ILE A 241 -13.95 23.76 19.11
N HIS A 242 -14.28 24.31 20.28
CA HIS A 242 -15.49 25.11 20.47
C HIS A 242 -15.55 26.32 19.52
N ASN A 243 -14.44 27.04 19.37
CA ASN A 243 -14.33 28.18 18.45
C ASN A 243 -14.52 27.77 16.98
N LEU A 244 -13.91 26.64 16.57
CA LEU A 244 -14.07 26.11 15.23
C LEU A 244 -15.51 25.69 14.93
N VAL A 245 -16.20 25.08 15.91
CA VAL A 245 -17.62 24.72 15.78
C VAL A 245 -18.50 25.95 15.63
N GLN A 246 -18.24 27.03 16.39
CA GLN A 246 -18.95 28.30 16.22
C GLN A 246 -18.76 28.88 14.81
N LYS A 247 -17.58 28.71 14.22
CA LYS A 247 -17.27 29.20 12.85
C LYS A 247 -17.92 28.39 11.72
N LEU A 248 -18.67 27.34 12.04
CA LEU A 248 -19.50 26.61 11.07
C LEU A 248 -20.85 27.29 10.80
N ASP A 249 -21.21 28.32 11.58
CA ASP A 249 -22.47 29.06 11.45
C ASP A 249 -22.69 29.63 10.03
N ASP A 250 -23.93 29.58 9.53
CA ASP A 250 -24.33 30.05 8.20
C ASP A 250 -24.07 31.55 7.98
N ASN A 251 -23.92 32.35 9.04
CA ASN A 251 -23.56 33.77 8.98
C ASN A 251 -22.09 34.02 8.60
N GLU A 252 -21.21 33.02 8.73
CA GLU A 252 -19.80 33.14 8.38
C GLU A 252 -19.57 33.01 6.87
N THR A 253 -18.47 33.61 6.40
CA THR A 253 -18.10 33.52 4.98
C THR A 253 -17.82 32.08 4.56
N SER A 254 -18.11 31.74 3.30
CA SER A 254 -17.86 30.38 2.77
C SER A 254 -16.40 29.94 2.95
N ALA A 255 -15.44 30.87 2.97
CA ALA A 255 -14.04 30.57 3.23
C ALA A 255 -13.78 30.22 4.70
N VAL A 256 -14.34 30.99 5.64
CA VAL A 256 -14.21 30.72 7.09
C VAL A 256 -14.85 29.38 7.43
N ARG A 257 -16.06 29.11 6.94
CA ARG A 257 -16.73 27.83 7.11
C ARG A 257 -15.94 26.69 6.51
N TYR A 258 -15.37 26.86 5.32
CA TYR A 258 -14.52 25.85 4.69
C TYR A 258 -13.29 25.51 5.54
N TYR A 259 -12.55 26.51 6.02
CA TYR A 259 -11.35 26.25 6.82
C TYR A 259 -11.69 25.65 8.20
N ALA A 260 -12.78 26.11 8.83
CA ALA A 260 -13.26 25.54 10.08
C ALA A 260 -13.70 24.07 9.89
N ALA A 261 -14.53 23.80 8.88
CA ALA A 261 -14.99 22.47 8.51
C ALA A 261 -13.82 21.55 8.14
N SER A 262 -12.88 22.02 7.31
CA SER A 262 -11.69 21.27 6.90
C SER A 262 -10.76 20.97 8.08
N THR A 263 -10.66 21.88 9.04
CA THR A 263 -9.84 21.66 10.24
C THR A 263 -10.48 20.61 11.14
N LEU A 264 -11.77 20.75 11.48
CA LEU A 264 -12.52 19.76 12.27
C LEU A 264 -12.55 18.39 11.61
N ALA A 265 -12.74 18.36 10.29
CA ALA A 265 -12.65 17.19 9.44
C ALA A 265 -11.32 16.44 9.56
N LYS A 266 -10.20 17.16 9.45
CA LYS A 266 -8.85 16.57 9.55
C LYS A 266 -8.58 15.93 10.91
N ILE A 267 -9.20 16.47 11.95
CA ILE A 267 -9.08 15.98 13.32
C ILE A 267 -10.12 14.88 13.60
N ASN A 268 -11.05 14.64 12.67
CA ASN A 268 -12.10 13.64 12.77
C ASN A 268 -13.05 13.86 13.97
N ILE A 269 -13.25 15.13 14.36
CA ILE A 269 -14.12 15.55 15.46
C ILE A 269 -15.36 16.24 14.86
N GLU A 270 -16.56 15.83 15.30
CA GLU A 270 -17.84 16.46 14.92
C GLU A 270 -18.18 16.33 13.41
N ILE A 271 -17.88 15.18 12.80
CA ILE A 271 -18.15 14.89 11.36
C ILE A 271 -19.60 15.24 10.97
N ASP A 272 -20.56 14.91 11.82
CA ASP A 272 -21.99 15.12 11.58
C ASP A 272 -22.33 16.61 11.38
N LYS A 273 -21.62 17.51 12.07
CA LYS A 273 -21.78 18.97 11.91
C LYS A 273 -21.07 19.51 10.68
N VAL A 274 -20.06 18.79 10.20
CA VAL A 274 -19.20 19.20 9.10
C VAL A 274 -19.79 18.82 7.73
N ILE A 275 -20.56 17.72 7.65
CA ILE A 275 -21.22 17.25 6.42
C ILE A 275 -22.13 18.33 5.79
N PRO A 276 -23.06 18.98 6.53
CA PRO A 276 -23.92 20.03 5.97
C PRO A 276 -23.14 21.21 5.38
N VAL A 277 -22.03 21.57 6.00
CA VAL A 277 -21.17 22.66 5.52
C VAL A 277 -20.57 22.29 4.17
N PHE A 278 -19.99 21.09 4.03
CA PHE A 278 -19.46 20.65 2.74
C PHE A 278 -20.55 20.50 1.66
N LEU A 279 -21.75 20.04 2.01
CA LEU A 279 -22.89 20.02 1.08
C LEU A 279 -23.22 21.43 0.57
N SER A 280 -23.21 22.45 1.45
CA SER A 280 -23.43 23.85 1.03
C SER A 280 -22.34 24.35 0.06
N LEU A 281 -21.10 23.87 0.23
CA LEU A 281 -19.94 24.26 -0.56
C LEU A 281 -19.86 23.59 -1.93
N ILE A 282 -20.74 22.62 -2.23
CA ILE A 282 -20.85 22.03 -3.59
C ILE A 282 -21.21 23.08 -4.63
N ASN A 283 -22.00 24.10 -4.26
CA ASN A 283 -22.32 25.22 -5.15
C ASN A 283 -21.20 26.27 -5.24
N SER A 284 -20.12 26.14 -4.45
CA SER A 284 -19.01 27.09 -4.46
C SER A 284 -18.12 26.89 -5.67
N THR A 285 -17.84 27.95 -6.41
CA THR A 285 -16.87 27.92 -7.53
C THR A 285 -15.45 27.55 -7.07
N LYS A 286 -15.10 27.84 -5.81
CA LYS A 286 -13.77 27.62 -5.26
C LYS A 286 -13.62 26.26 -4.57
N PHE A 287 -14.63 25.84 -3.81
CA PHE A 287 -14.51 24.69 -2.90
C PHE A 287 -15.30 23.45 -3.33
N SER A 288 -16.04 23.49 -4.44
CA SER A 288 -16.94 22.39 -4.86
C SER A 288 -16.22 21.04 -5.00
N LYS A 289 -15.04 21.01 -5.64
CA LYS A 289 -14.25 19.78 -5.81
C LYS A 289 -13.74 19.24 -4.48
N ASP A 290 -13.21 20.12 -3.63
CA ASP A 290 -12.69 19.74 -2.31
C ASP A 290 -13.81 19.21 -1.41
N ALA A 291 -14.97 19.86 -1.43
CA ALA A 291 -16.15 19.43 -0.70
C ALA A 291 -16.65 18.05 -1.16
N THR A 292 -16.72 17.83 -2.46
CA THR A 292 -17.12 16.54 -3.05
C THR A 292 -16.13 15.44 -2.67
N ASN A 293 -14.83 15.70 -2.78
CA ASN A 293 -13.79 14.73 -2.42
C ASN A 293 -13.81 14.40 -0.93
N TYR A 294 -14.02 15.40 -0.08
CA TYR A 294 -14.13 15.18 1.35
C TYR A 294 -15.35 14.33 1.71
N LEU A 295 -16.53 14.65 1.18
CA LEU A 295 -17.74 13.85 1.41
C LEU A 295 -17.57 12.38 0.97
N LYS A 296 -16.82 12.13 -0.12
CA LYS A 296 -16.42 10.76 -0.51
C LYS A 296 -15.50 10.11 0.51
N SER A 297 -14.51 10.84 1.05
CA SER A 297 -13.56 10.32 2.04
C SER A 297 -14.19 9.92 3.38
N ILE A 298 -15.30 10.57 3.76
CA ILE A 298 -16.05 10.17 4.97
C ILE A 298 -16.62 8.74 4.81
N GLY A 299 -16.90 8.31 3.59
CA GLY A 299 -17.44 7.00 3.30
C GLY A 299 -18.83 6.78 3.89
N SER A 300 -19.10 5.57 4.39
CA SER A 300 -20.46 5.15 4.78
C SER A 300 -21.13 6.04 5.84
N LYS A 301 -20.36 6.74 6.66
CA LYS A 301 -20.89 7.67 7.67
C LYS A 301 -21.62 8.87 7.07
N ALA A 302 -21.32 9.27 5.84
CA ALA A 302 -22.01 10.37 5.17
C ALA A 302 -23.31 9.95 4.46
N ILE A 303 -23.58 8.64 4.37
CA ILE A 303 -24.72 8.11 3.59
C ILE A 303 -26.07 8.68 4.04
N PRO A 304 -26.43 8.75 5.34
CA PRO A 304 -27.74 9.24 5.75
C PRO A 304 -28.00 10.68 5.31
N GLU A 305 -27.01 11.55 5.50
CA GLU A 305 -27.06 12.96 5.14
C GLU A 305 -27.03 13.16 3.63
N LEU A 306 -26.28 12.34 2.89
CA LEU A 306 -26.23 12.38 1.43
C LEU A 306 -27.55 11.88 0.80
N ILE A 307 -28.20 10.86 1.37
CA ILE A 307 -29.55 10.45 0.98
C ILE A 307 -30.52 11.60 1.21
N ASN A 308 -30.49 12.21 2.40
CA ASN A 308 -31.36 13.35 2.69
C ASN A 308 -31.10 14.53 1.74
N ALA A 309 -29.84 14.78 1.38
CA ALA A 309 -29.47 15.79 0.40
C ALA A 309 -30.00 15.46 -1.00
N LEU A 310 -29.88 14.20 -1.44
CA LEU A 310 -30.41 13.72 -2.72
C LEU A 310 -31.93 13.87 -2.78
N GLU A 311 -32.66 13.57 -1.71
CA GLU A 311 -34.12 13.58 -1.73
C GLU A 311 -34.74 14.97 -1.53
N LYS A 312 -34.13 15.83 -0.70
CA LYS A 312 -34.80 17.03 -0.17
C LYS A 312 -34.08 18.35 -0.46
N HIS A 313 -32.84 18.33 -0.96
CA HIS A 313 -32.10 19.58 -1.14
C HIS A 313 -32.67 20.42 -2.30
N THR A 314 -32.79 21.73 -2.10
CA THR A 314 -33.41 22.65 -3.08
C THR A 314 -32.56 22.83 -4.34
N SER A 315 -31.24 22.96 -4.20
CA SER A 315 -30.29 23.04 -5.33
C SER A 315 -30.12 21.69 -6.03
N HIS A 316 -30.40 21.65 -7.34
CA HIS A 316 -30.16 20.47 -8.18
C HIS A 316 -28.67 20.06 -8.23
N ASN A 317 -27.74 21.01 -8.07
CA ASN A 317 -26.30 20.72 -8.09
C ASN A 317 -25.90 19.87 -6.89
N VAL A 318 -26.49 20.15 -5.72
CA VAL A 318 -26.25 19.38 -4.50
C VAL A 318 -26.88 18.01 -4.61
N ARG A 319 -28.11 17.89 -5.16
CA ARG A 319 -28.74 16.59 -5.42
C ARG A 319 -27.93 15.73 -6.39
N SER A 320 -27.48 16.32 -7.51
CA SER A 320 -26.65 15.65 -8.53
C SER A 320 -25.30 15.18 -7.96
N ALA A 321 -24.65 16.04 -7.17
CA ALA A 321 -23.42 15.67 -6.47
C ALA A 321 -23.65 14.57 -5.43
N ALA A 322 -24.75 14.63 -4.66
CA ALA A 322 -25.12 13.59 -3.71
C ALA A 322 -25.32 12.24 -4.41
N ALA A 323 -26.05 12.19 -5.54
CA ALA A 323 -26.19 10.98 -6.35
C ALA A 323 -24.83 10.42 -6.79
N THR A 324 -23.93 11.30 -7.26
CA THR A 324 -22.58 10.92 -7.68
C THR A 324 -21.76 10.33 -6.53
N ILE A 325 -21.77 10.98 -5.37
CA ILE A 325 -21.02 10.53 -4.19
C ILE A 325 -21.58 9.20 -3.68
N LEU A 326 -22.91 9.07 -3.59
CA LEU A 326 -23.59 7.84 -3.17
C LEU A 326 -23.26 6.65 -4.08
N GLY A 327 -23.14 6.86 -5.40
CA GLY A 327 -22.67 5.83 -6.33
C GLY A 327 -21.24 5.37 -6.09
N ASP A 328 -20.37 6.22 -5.53
CA ASP A 328 -18.98 5.88 -5.25
C ASP A 328 -18.80 5.21 -3.86
N ILE A 329 -19.66 5.51 -2.88
CA ILE A 329 -19.50 5.04 -1.49
C ILE A 329 -20.56 4.02 -1.04
N GLY A 330 -21.66 3.87 -1.79
CA GLY A 330 -22.87 3.16 -1.38
C GLY A 330 -22.95 1.68 -1.79
N THR A 331 -21.83 1.05 -2.15
CA THR A 331 -21.80 -0.36 -2.58
C THR A 331 -22.48 -1.26 -1.54
N ASN A 332 -23.42 -2.10 -1.99
CA ASN A 332 -24.23 -3.00 -1.15
C ASN A 332 -25.10 -2.32 -0.08
N ASN A 333 -25.48 -1.03 -0.24
CA ASN A 333 -26.41 -0.35 0.66
C ASN A 333 -27.82 -0.24 0.03
N PRO A 334 -28.84 -0.96 0.54
CA PRO A 334 -30.19 -0.93 -0.01
C PRO A 334 -30.86 0.45 0.01
N ASP A 335 -30.64 1.25 1.05
CA ASP A 335 -31.23 2.58 1.18
C ASP A 335 -30.67 3.55 0.13
N VAL A 336 -29.38 3.40 -0.20
CA VAL A 336 -28.74 4.14 -1.28
C VAL A 336 -29.35 3.77 -2.63
N ILE A 337 -29.52 2.47 -2.89
CA ILE A 337 -30.12 1.99 -4.14
C ILE A 337 -31.56 2.52 -4.25
N GLU A 338 -32.38 2.40 -3.20
CA GLU A 338 -33.76 2.91 -3.22
C GLU A 338 -33.81 4.41 -3.52
N SER A 339 -32.95 5.19 -2.86
CA SER A 339 -32.89 6.65 -3.03
C SER A 339 -32.42 7.04 -4.44
N LEU A 340 -31.43 6.35 -4.99
CA LEU A 340 -30.96 6.57 -6.36
C LEU A 340 -32.03 6.20 -7.41
N VAL A 341 -32.78 5.11 -7.20
CA VAL A 341 -33.88 4.75 -8.12
C VAL A 341 -35.01 5.79 -8.07
N LYS A 342 -35.32 6.35 -6.89
CA LYS A 342 -36.24 7.51 -6.79
C LYS A 342 -35.71 8.71 -7.57
N ALA A 343 -34.41 8.98 -7.49
CA ALA A 343 -33.76 10.11 -8.17
C ALA A 343 -33.75 10.00 -9.70
N LEU A 344 -34.00 8.82 -10.29
CA LEU A 344 -34.27 8.68 -11.73
C LEU A 344 -35.53 9.42 -12.18
N LYS A 345 -36.40 9.82 -11.25
CA LYS A 345 -37.61 10.62 -11.50
C LYS A 345 -37.45 12.07 -11.00
N ASP A 346 -36.24 12.51 -10.66
CA ASP A 346 -35.99 13.90 -10.26
C ASP A 346 -36.38 14.87 -11.39
N PRO A 347 -36.97 16.04 -11.10
CA PRO A 347 -37.33 17.01 -12.14
C PRO A 347 -36.14 17.58 -12.93
N ASN A 348 -34.89 17.38 -12.48
CA ASN A 348 -33.70 17.87 -13.15
C ASN A 348 -32.95 16.74 -13.89
N ASP A 349 -32.70 16.96 -15.18
CA ASP A 349 -32.04 15.98 -16.06
C ASP A 349 -30.63 15.58 -15.61
N ASP A 350 -29.85 16.48 -15.01
CA ASP A 350 -28.50 16.15 -14.51
C ASP A 350 -28.59 15.23 -13.30
N VAL A 351 -29.54 15.45 -12.40
CA VAL A 351 -29.78 14.55 -11.26
C VAL A 351 -30.20 13.16 -11.73
N GLN A 352 -31.11 13.08 -12.70
CA GLN A 352 -31.51 11.80 -13.32
C GLN A 352 -30.31 11.08 -13.94
N TYR A 353 -29.50 11.80 -14.71
CA TYR A 353 -28.31 11.27 -15.36
C TYR A 353 -27.30 10.74 -14.34
N LYS A 354 -26.99 11.51 -13.29
CA LYS A 354 -26.07 11.05 -12.22
C LYS A 354 -26.61 9.86 -11.46
N ALA A 355 -27.91 9.81 -11.20
CA ALA A 355 -28.55 8.67 -10.55
C ALA A 355 -28.41 7.39 -11.39
N GLY A 356 -28.60 7.48 -12.71
CA GLY A 356 -28.38 6.36 -13.64
C GLY A 356 -26.94 5.83 -13.62
N ILE A 357 -25.95 6.73 -13.73
CA ILE A 357 -24.53 6.36 -13.65
C ILE A 357 -24.16 5.78 -12.28
N ALA A 358 -24.73 6.34 -11.21
CA ALA A 358 -24.50 5.82 -9.85
C ALA A 358 -25.05 4.40 -9.70
N LEU A 359 -26.24 4.11 -10.22
CA LEU A 359 -26.81 2.77 -10.20
C LEU A 359 -26.01 1.76 -11.03
N GLU A 360 -25.52 2.16 -12.21
CA GLU A 360 -24.63 1.34 -13.04
C GLU A 360 -23.37 0.91 -12.28
N LYS A 361 -22.75 1.85 -11.54
CA LYS A 361 -21.56 1.58 -10.74
C LYS A 361 -21.78 0.61 -9.58
N LEU A 362 -22.99 0.52 -9.05
CA LEU A 362 -23.27 -0.25 -7.83
C LEU A 362 -23.52 -1.75 -8.11
N ASP A 363 -23.73 -2.16 -9.38
CA ASP A 363 -23.90 -3.52 -9.94
C ASP A 363 -24.87 -4.50 -9.19
N ASN A 364 -25.29 -5.59 -9.84
CA ASN A 364 -26.15 -6.75 -9.49
C ASN A 364 -27.37 -6.60 -8.54
N ILE A 365 -27.36 -5.76 -7.50
CA ILE A 365 -28.49 -5.48 -6.60
C ILE A 365 -29.42 -4.39 -7.18
N ALA A 366 -28.90 -3.55 -8.09
CA ALA A 366 -29.68 -2.51 -8.75
C ALA A 366 -30.84 -3.08 -9.60
N ILE A 367 -30.67 -4.27 -10.18
CA ILE A 367 -31.67 -4.92 -11.05
C ILE A 367 -32.95 -5.26 -10.27
N ASP A 368 -32.83 -5.88 -9.09
CA ASP A 368 -33.98 -6.25 -8.25
C ASP A 368 -34.76 -5.01 -7.76
N ALA A 369 -34.05 -3.94 -7.41
CA ALA A 369 -34.66 -2.67 -7.03
C ALA A 369 -35.33 -1.97 -8.22
N PHE A 370 -34.74 -2.06 -9.42
CA PHE A 370 -35.29 -1.50 -10.65
C PHE A 370 -36.62 -2.17 -11.02
N VAL A 371 -36.68 -3.51 -10.95
CA VAL A 371 -37.89 -4.30 -11.23
C VAL A 371 -39.02 -3.97 -10.24
N LYS A 372 -38.69 -3.63 -8.99
CA LYS A 372 -39.67 -3.24 -7.97
C LYS A 372 -40.31 -1.86 -8.21
N ILE A 373 -39.57 -0.93 -8.82
CA ILE A 373 -40.02 0.46 -9.05
C ILE A 373 -40.59 0.66 -10.45
N TYR A 374 -40.15 -0.16 -11.42
CA TYR A 374 -40.71 -0.27 -12.76
C TYR A 374 -41.18 -1.71 -12.99
N PRO A 375 -42.39 -2.08 -12.51
CA PRO A 375 -42.95 -3.39 -12.84
C PRO A 375 -43.04 -3.49 -14.36
N LEU A 376 -42.32 -4.47 -14.93
CA LEU A 376 -42.40 -4.77 -16.36
C LEU A 376 -43.88 -5.02 -16.71
N PRO A 377 -44.38 -4.49 -17.84
CA PRO A 377 -45.73 -4.79 -18.28
C PRO A 377 -45.86 -6.32 -18.43
N PRO A 378 -46.96 -6.93 -17.97
CA PRO A 378 -47.11 -8.37 -18.02
C PRO A 378 -47.16 -8.85 -19.49
N GLY A 379 -46.10 -9.52 -19.93
CA GLY A 379 -46.05 -10.29 -21.18
C GLY A 379 -45.13 -9.70 -22.25
N SER A 380 -43.94 -10.31 -22.38
CA SER A 380 -43.14 -10.32 -23.61
C SER A 380 -42.59 -11.73 -23.82
#